data_AF-A0A347WAZ3-F1
#
_entry.id   AF-A0A347WAZ3-F1
#
_cell.length_a   1.000
_cell.length_b   1.000
_cell.length_c   1.000
_cell.angle_alpha   90.00
_cell.angle_beta   90.00
_cell.angle_gamma   90.00
#
_symmetry.space_group_name_H-M   'P 1'
#
loop_
_entity.id
_entity.type
_entity.pdbx_description
1 polymer ?
#
loop_
_entity_poly.entity_id
_entity_poly.type
_entity_poly.pdbx_seq_one_letter_code
_entity_poly.pdbx_strand_id
1 'polypeptide(L)'
;MRVRLPLPLALASLMMLALTGRGARADDPARITLKCPGGTVVVDGQGQAGCLATPVAAPTPPAPAVESVEDAAMKRRLGHDFVFATPVADTAAASSATSAAAPAKTDNALLTRLQPDSMTPAVATVMHNQNLTVGKGTLIPCGMINEINTTLPGMVTCRVSHDVYSINGKVRLIDKGAVAEGEVTSALQYGQKRIFVNWLRLRNPEGVTIDLLSPGTTPLGGSGVKGKVNTHFWARFGDAIMVSIITNVGQMMVQAITNLASKPGTTSISTSSDDTNSVVGQVEKIILAQTSNVPPSLYVQQGDMVQIYVARDLDFSSVYTLTDR
;
A
#
# COMPACT_ATOMS: atom_id res chain seq x y z
N MET A 1 35.39 -24.49 25.11
CA MET A 1 34.81 -25.75 25.62
C MET A 1 34.07 -26.43 24.49
N ARG A 2 34.64 -27.51 23.95
CA ARG A 2 34.02 -28.38 22.93
C ARG A 2 33.40 -29.57 23.65
N VAL A 3 32.20 -30.00 23.26
CA VAL A 3 31.71 -31.35 23.56
C VAL A 3 31.11 -31.94 22.28
N ARG A 4 31.79 -32.98 21.79
CA ARG A 4 31.34 -33.98 20.80
C ARG A 4 31.25 -35.32 21.54
N LEU A 5 30.42 -36.22 20.99
CA LEU A 5 30.40 -37.71 21.03
C LEU A 5 29.00 -38.26 21.39
N PRO A 6 28.63 -39.53 21.06
CA PRO A 6 28.86 -40.29 19.81
C PRO A 6 27.64 -41.18 19.38
N LEU A 7 27.79 -41.83 18.21
CA LEU A 7 27.16 -43.06 17.63
C LEU A 7 26.76 -44.18 18.65
N PRO A 8 26.07 -45.34 18.31
CA PRO A 8 25.99 -46.04 16.99
C PRO A 8 24.74 -46.92 16.61
N LEU A 9 24.77 -47.49 15.37
CA LEU A 9 24.30 -48.83 14.87
C LEU A 9 22.82 -49.29 15.08
N ALA A 10 22.14 -50.11 14.26
CA ALA A 10 22.30 -50.80 12.97
C ALA A 10 20.98 -51.60 12.66
N LEU A 11 20.98 -52.36 11.55
CA LEU A 11 19.97 -53.31 10.98
C LEU A 11 19.01 -52.70 9.93
N ALA A 12 19.14 -52.90 8.61
CA ALA A 12 19.46 -54.06 7.73
C ALA A 12 18.29 -55.02 7.46
N SER A 13 17.78 -55.01 6.21
CA SER A 13 17.19 -56.09 5.38
C SER A 13 16.08 -55.52 4.48
N LEU A 14 15.83 -55.94 3.24
CA LEU A 14 16.46 -56.79 2.22
C LEU A 14 15.49 -56.75 1.00
N MET A 15 16.00 -57.05 -0.20
CA MET A 15 15.33 -57.65 -1.39
C MET A 15 15.08 -56.78 -2.66
N MET A 16 15.92 -57.09 -3.67
CA MET A 16 15.60 -57.67 -5.01
C MET A 16 14.64 -56.91 -5.96
N LEU A 17 14.78 -56.90 -7.30
CA LEU A 17 15.74 -57.37 -8.31
C LEU A 17 15.19 -56.91 -9.69
N ALA A 18 16.03 -56.95 -10.74
CA ALA A 18 15.76 -56.99 -12.20
C ALA A 18 15.96 -55.65 -12.94
N LEU A 19 17.08 -55.40 -13.66
CA LEU A 19 17.70 -56.00 -14.86
C LEU A 19 16.91 -55.79 -16.17
N THR A 20 17.48 -54.95 -17.06
CA THR A 20 17.73 -55.10 -18.52
C THR A 20 18.00 -53.69 -19.09
N GLY A 21 18.99 -53.36 -19.93
CA GLY A 21 20.04 -54.10 -20.62
C GLY A 21 20.05 -53.76 -22.12
N ARG A 22 21.19 -53.24 -22.63
CA ARG A 22 21.65 -53.11 -24.05
C ARG A 22 21.08 -51.97 -24.91
N GLY A 23 21.88 -51.30 -25.75
CA GLY A 23 23.31 -51.45 -26.07
C GLY A 23 23.72 -50.52 -27.22
N ALA A 24 24.90 -49.91 -27.10
CA ALA A 24 25.60 -49.21 -28.18
C ALA A 24 26.49 -50.21 -28.95
N ARG A 25 26.60 -50.04 -30.27
CA ARG A 25 27.61 -50.70 -31.11
C ARG A 25 28.03 -49.77 -32.26
N ALA A 26 29.33 -49.72 -32.50
CA ALA A 26 30.02 -49.14 -33.64
C ALA A 26 30.68 -50.28 -34.46
N ASP A 27 31.04 -49.95 -35.72
CA ASP A 27 31.81 -50.68 -36.79
C ASP A 27 30.99 -50.62 -38.11
N ASP A 28 31.46 -50.29 -39.33
CA ASP A 28 32.74 -49.90 -39.96
C ASP A 28 32.38 -49.41 -41.42
N PRO A 29 33.27 -49.24 -42.44
CA PRO A 29 33.81 -47.97 -42.95
C PRO A 29 33.34 -47.51 -44.36
N ALA A 30 33.79 -46.28 -44.71
CA ALA A 30 33.93 -45.67 -46.04
C ALA A 30 32.70 -45.00 -46.71
N ARG A 31 32.49 -43.71 -46.39
CA ARG A 31 32.15 -42.67 -47.37
C ARG A 31 32.29 -41.28 -46.74
N ILE A 32 33.26 -40.50 -47.21
CA ILE A 32 33.43 -39.09 -46.84
C ILE A 32 32.38 -38.29 -47.64
N THR A 33 31.39 -37.72 -46.95
CA THR A 33 30.38 -36.83 -47.50
C THR A 33 30.69 -35.39 -47.11
N LEU A 34 31.23 -34.60 -48.06
CA LEU A 34 31.34 -33.15 -47.90
C LEU A 34 29.99 -32.52 -48.27
N LYS A 35 29.34 -31.94 -47.26
CA LYS A 35 28.07 -31.22 -47.37
C LYS A 35 28.34 -29.74 -47.64
N CYS A 36 28.14 -29.31 -48.88
CA CYS A 36 28.02 -27.89 -49.21
C CYS A 36 26.56 -27.45 -48.97
N PRO A 37 26.31 -26.43 -48.14
CA PRO A 37 24.98 -25.87 -47.97
C PRO A 37 24.55 -25.13 -49.25
N GLY A 38 23.53 -25.65 -49.95
CA GLY A 38 22.78 -24.91 -50.97
C GLY A 38 22.70 -25.52 -52.40
N GLY A 39 23.46 -26.57 -52.71
CA GLY A 39 23.42 -27.30 -54.00
C GLY A 39 24.38 -26.76 -55.08
N THR A 40 24.53 -27.35 -56.27
CA THR A 40 24.69 -28.78 -56.63
C THR A 40 26.04 -28.92 -57.34
N VAL A 41 26.86 -29.89 -56.95
CA VAL A 41 28.11 -30.26 -57.64
C VAL A 41 27.74 -31.14 -58.83
N VAL A 42 28.08 -30.70 -60.04
CA VAL A 42 28.03 -31.52 -61.25
C VAL A 42 29.43 -32.09 -61.46
N VAL A 43 29.55 -33.42 -61.44
CA VAL A 43 30.78 -34.13 -61.80
C VAL A 43 30.61 -34.56 -63.26
N ASP A 44 31.44 -34.01 -64.14
CA ASP A 44 31.50 -34.39 -65.55
C ASP A 44 32.08 -35.82 -65.70
N GLY A 45 31.86 -36.47 -66.85
CA GLY A 45 32.15 -37.87 -67.18
C GLY A 45 33.62 -38.33 -67.08
N GLN A 46 34.48 -37.54 -66.44
CA GLN A 46 35.89 -37.85 -66.14
C GLN A 46 36.31 -37.61 -64.67
N GLY A 47 35.37 -37.33 -63.74
CA GLY A 47 35.62 -37.52 -62.30
C GLY A 47 36.41 -36.43 -61.55
N GLN A 48 36.17 -35.14 -61.81
CA GLN A 48 36.66 -34.02 -60.97
C GLN A 48 35.54 -32.99 -60.71
N ALA A 49 35.54 -32.37 -59.51
CA ALA A 49 34.53 -31.40 -59.06
C ALA A 49 35.15 -30.03 -58.73
N GLY A 50 34.55 -28.93 -59.23
CA GLY A 50 34.98 -27.55 -58.94
C GLY A 50 33.81 -26.55 -58.98
N CYS A 51 33.94 -25.43 -58.25
CA CYS A 51 32.94 -24.37 -58.12
C CYS A 51 33.41 -23.06 -58.78
N LEU A 52 32.57 -22.44 -59.62
CA LEU A 52 32.76 -21.12 -60.22
C LEU A 52 31.55 -20.23 -59.93
N ALA A 53 31.77 -18.93 -59.70
CA ALA A 53 30.74 -17.92 -59.41
C ALA A 53 30.71 -16.85 -60.51
N THR A 54 29.53 -16.34 -60.91
CA THR A 54 29.32 -15.05 -61.65
C THR A 54 27.81 -14.68 -61.80
N PRO A 55 27.41 -13.43 -62.20
CA PRO A 55 26.35 -12.63 -61.54
C PRO A 55 25.08 -12.22 -62.35
N VAL A 56 24.08 -11.70 -61.59
CA VAL A 56 22.93 -10.75 -61.81
C VAL A 56 22.22 -10.61 -63.18
N ALA A 57 20.87 -10.67 -63.15
CA ALA A 57 19.95 -9.96 -64.06
C ALA A 57 18.65 -9.53 -63.33
N ALA A 58 18.13 -8.33 -63.62
CA ALA A 58 16.95 -7.71 -63.00
C ALA A 58 15.64 -7.99 -63.77
N PRO A 59 14.46 -8.07 -63.10
CA PRO A 59 13.17 -8.08 -63.77
C PRO A 59 12.35 -6.76 -63.63
N THR A 60 11.53 -6.53 -64.66
CA THR A 60 10.71 -5.36 -65.04
C THR A 60 9.42 -5.14 -64.24
N PRO A 61 8.82 -3.92 -64.23
CA PRO A 61 7.62 -3.57 -63.46
C PRO A 61 6.29 -3.77 -64.23
N PRO A 62 5.17 -4.12 -63.55
CA PRO A 62 3.81 -4.00 -64.09
C PRO A 62 3.02 -2.76 -63.57
N ALA A 63 1.99 -2.39 -64.35
CA ALA A 63 1.23 -1.12 -64.42
C ALA A 63 0.24 -0.81 -63.24
N PRO A 64 -0.24 0.44 -63.08
CA PRO A 64 -0.85 0.95 -61.84
C PRO A 64 -2.33 0.60 -61.64
N ALA A 65 -2.70 0.25 -60.40
CA ALA A 65 -4.07 0.10 -59.94
C ALA A 65 -4.63 1.43 -59.40
N VAL A 66 -5.91 1.70 -59.66
CA VAL A 66 -6.62 2.95 -59.37
C VAL A 66 -6.87 3.08 -57.85
N GLU A 67 -6.26 4.07 -57.18
CA GLU A 67 -6.45 4.34 -55.74
C GLU A 67 -7.87 4.87 -55.45
N SER A 68 -8.46 4.45 -54.32
CA SER A 68 -9.78 4.89 -53.86
C SER A 68 -9.76 6.35 -53.40
N VAL A 69 -10.87 7.07 -53.57
CA VAL A 69 -10.99 8.50 -53.21
C VAL A 69 -10.74 8.74 -51.70
N GLU A 70 -10.98 7.72 -50.88
CA GLU A 70 -10.79 7.74 -49.43
C GLU A 70 -9.30 7.67 -49.06
N ASP A 71 -8.48 6.86 -49.76
CA ASP A 71 -7.03 6.81 -49.56
C ASP A 71 -6.34 8.13 -49.96
N ALA A 72 -6.84 8.79 -51.02
CA ALA A 72 -6.36 10.11 -51.44
C ALA A 72 -6.73 11.22 -50.43
N ALA A 73 -7.90 11.12 -49.80
CA ALA A 73 -8.33 12.04 -48.74
C ALA A 73 -7.53 11.83 -47.45
N MET A 74 -7.21 10.58 -47.10
CA MET A 74 -6.37 10.24 -45.95
C MET A 74 -4.93 10.75 -46.13
N LYS A 75 -4.35 10.58 -47.32
CA LYS A 75 -3.02 11.13 -47.68
C LYS A 75 -2.96 12.66 -47.59
N ARG A 76 -4.03 13.38 -47.96
CA ARG A 76 -4.10 14.85 -47.80
C ARG A 76 -4.14 15.30 -46.35
N ARG A 77 -4.76 14.52 -45.46
CA ARG A 77 -4.80 14.84 -44.02
C ARG A 77 -3.50 14.51 -43.30
N LEU A 78 -2.73 13.57 -43.82
CA LEU A 78 -1.45 13.13 -43.24
C LEU A 78 -0.23 13.85 -43.84
N GLY A 79 -0.38 14.54 -44.98
CA GLY A 79 0.72 15.18 -45.71
C GLY A 79 0.87 16.70 -45.50
N HIS A 80 0.15 17.32 -44.56
CA HIS A 80 0.43 18.71 -44.21
C HIS A 80 1.52 18.76 -43.15
N ASP A 81 2.76 19.02 -43.59
CA ASP A 81 3.89 19.34 -42.72
C ASP A 81 3.53 20.57 -41.88
N PHE A 82 3.24 20.34 -40.60
CA PHE A 82 3.19 21.39 -39.59
C PHE A 82 4.62 21.87 -39.35
N VAL A 83 5.07 22.82 -40.17
CA VAL A 83 6.31 23.54 -39.96
C VAL A 83 6.10 24.53 -38.80
N PHE A 84 6.65 24.18 -37.63
CA PHE A 84 6.85 25.13 -36.55
C PHE A 84 7.93 26.14 -36.97
N ALA A 85 7.51 27.29 -37.51
CA ALA A 85 8.39 28.43 -37.68
C ALA A 85 8.57 29.11 -36.31
N THR A 86 9.74 28.92 -35.71
CA THR A 86 10.20 29.75 -34.58
C THR A 86 10.59 31.14 -35.14
N PRO A 87 10.00 32.25 -34.67
CA PRO A 87 10.44 33.56 -35.09
C PRO A 87 11.80 33.85 -34.46
N VAL A 88 12.82 33.94 -35.32
CA VAL A 88 14.16 34.39 -34.97
C VAL A 88 14.10 35.89 -34.71
N ALA A 89 14.73 36.32 -33.63
CA ALA A 89 14.77 37.70 -33.16
C ALA A 89 15.35 38.64 -34.23
N ASP A 90 14.59 39.69 -34.57
CA ASP A 90 15.12 40.85 -35.26
C ASP A 90 15.20 42.02 -34.28
N THR A 91 16.40 42.58 -34.17
CA THR A 91 16.73 43.67 -33.27
C THR A 91 16.58 44.97 -34.06
N ALA A 92 15.52 45.74 -33.80
CA ALA A 92 15.43 47.13 -34.25
C ALA A 92 14.70 47.96 -33.19
N ALA A 93 15.44 48.93 -32.65
CA ALA A 93 14.95 49.92 -31.70
C ALA A 93 14.05 50.95 -32.40
N ALA A 94 12.89 51.25 -31.81
CA ALA A 94 12.29 52.59 -31.81
C ALA A 94 11.18 52.69 -30.75
N SER A 95 11.21 53.82 -30.05
CA SER A 95 10.53 54.10 -28.78
C SER A 95 9.06 54.50 -28.89
N SER A 96 8.41 54.46 -27.71
CA SER A 96 7.28 55.27 -27.21
C SER A 96 5.86 55.00 -27.74
N ALA A 97 5.03 54.41 -26.87
CA ALA A 97 3.83 55.07 -26.34
C ALA A 97 3.30 54.30 -25.12
N THR A 98 3.34 54.94 -23.96
CA THR A 98 2.65 54.51 -22.73
C THR A 98 1.15 54.65 -22.92
N SER A 99 0.41 53.56 -22.71
CA SER A 99 -0.98 53.64 -22.24
C SER A 99 -1.22 52.50 -21.27
N ALA A 100 -1.32 52.87 -19.99
CA ALA A 100 -1.80 52.02 -18.93
C ALA A 100 -3.26 51.65 -19.22
N ALA A 101 -3.49 50.40 -19.62
CA ALA A 101 -4.80 49.77 -19.56
C ALA A 101 -4.71 48.62 -18.56
N ALA A 102 -5.35 48.82 -17.40
CA ALA A 102 -5.56 47.76 -16.42
C ALA A 102 -6.17 46.52 -17.12
N PRO A 103 -5.71 45.30 -16.82
CA PRO A 103 -6.29 44.12 -17.45
C PRO A 103 -7.73 43.99 -16.95
N ALA A 104 -8.68 44.19 -17.86
CA ALA A 104 -10.05 43.77 -17.65
C ALA A 104 -10.01 42.27 -17.35
N LYS A 105 -10.50 41.86 -16.17
CA LYS A 105 -10.77 40.47 -15.84
C LYS A 105 -11.83 39.95 -16.82
N THR A 106 -11.39 39.48 -17.97
CA THR A 106 -12.20 38.62 -18.82
C THR A 106 -12.20 37.26 -18.15
N ASP A 107 -13.21 37.01 -17.33
CA ASP A 107 -13.52 35.72 -16.69
C ASP A 107 -13.92 34.70 -17.77
N ASN A 108 -12.99 34.36 -18.65
CA ASN A 108 -13.20 33.31 -19.65
C ASN A 108 -12.95 31.97 -18.98
N ALA A 109 -13.99 31.42 -18.35
CA ALA A 109 -13.97 30.11 -17.68
C ALA A 109 -13.46 28.97 -18.59
N LEU A 110 -13.55 29.13 -19.91
CA LEU A 110 -13.00 28.20 -20.89
C LEU A 110 -11.47 28.26 -20.95
N LEU A 111 -10.85 29.44 -20.84
CA LEU A 111 -9.39 29.61 -20.81
C LEU A 111 -8.78 29.00 -19.53
N THR A 112 -9.49 29.03 -18.40
CA THR A 112 -9.06 28.34 -17.18
C THR A 112 -9.15 26.81 -17.31
N ARG A 113 -10.12 26.30 -18.09
CA ARG A 113 -10.26 24.85 -18.36
C ARG A 113 -9.34 24.33 -19.47
N LEU A 114 -8.87 25.22 -20.33
CA LEU A 114 -7.92 24.92 -21.41
C LEU A 114 -6.47 25.12 -20.99
N GLN A 115 -6.21 25.56 -19.75
CA GLN A 115 -4.85 25.54 -19.20
C GLN A 115 -4.43 24.08 -19.09
N PRO A 116 -3.45 23.61 -19.90
CA PRO A 116 -2.91 22.29 -19.71
C PRO A 116 -2.39 22.23 -18.28
N ASP A 117 -2.80 21.21 -17.52
CA ASP A 117 -2.24 20.93 -16.21
C ASP A 117 -0.74 20.69 -16.44
N SER A 118 0.05 21.75 -16.25
CA SER A 118 1.48 21.73 -16.50
C SER A 118 2.09 20.95 -15.36
N MET A 119 2.08 19.62 -15.50
CA MET A 119 2.77 18.74 -14.57
C MET A 119 4.25 19.10 -14.65
N THR A 120 4.78 19.68 -13.57
CA THR A 120 6.21 19.91 -13.43
C THR A 120 6.94 18.58 -13.65
N PRO A 121 7.98 18.52 -14.49
CA PRO A 121 8.67 17.27 -14.75
C PRO A 121 9.27 16.72 -13.45
N ALA A 122 9.00 15.45 -13.15
CA ALA A 122 9.61 14.76 -12.02
C ALA A 122 11.06 14.41 -12.37
N VAL A 123 12.02 15.01 -11.66
CA VAL A 123 13.45 14.71 -11.85
C VAL A 123 13.87 13.61 -10.89
N ALA A 124 14.50 12.56 -11.43
CA ALA A 124 15.10 11.52 -10.60
C ALA A 124 16.34 12.04 -9.89
N THR A 125 16.48 11.73 -8.60
CA THR A 125 17.69 12.01 -7.81
C THR A 125 18.25 10.70 -7.26
N VAL A 126 19.57 10.61 -7.17
CA VAL A 126 20.24 9.47 -6.55
C VAL A 126 20.38 9.76 -5.06
N MET A 127 19.91 8.85 -4.21
CA MET A 127 20.09 8.95 -2.77
C MET A 127 21.57 8.81 -2.38
N HIS A 128 22.06 9.73 -1.55
CA HIS A 128 23.36 9.64 -0.93
C HIS A 128 23.34 8.61 0.22
N ASN A 129 24.45 7.91 0.45
CA ASN A 129 24.64 6.97 1.58
C ASN A 129 23.59 5.85 1.71
N GLN A 130 23.23 5.17 0.63
CA GLN A 130 22.28 4.03 0.66
C GLN A 130 22.67 2.89 1.63
N ASN A 131 23.95 2.75 1.98
CA ASN A 131 24.36 1.75 2.97
C ASN A 131 24.08 2.18 4.42
N LEU A 132 23.88 3.47 4.69
CA LEU A 132 23.72 4.04 6.04
C LEU A 132 22.35 4.71 6.24
N THR A 133 21.43 4.52 5.31
CA THR A 133 20.08 5.09 5.36
C THR A 133 19.02 3.98 5.45
N VAL A 134 18.08 4.10 6.40
CA VAL A 134 16.83 3.32 6.38
C VAL A 134 15.82 4.07 5.52
N GLY A 135 15.36 3.42 4.46
CA GLY A 135 14.44 4.04 3.51
C GLY A 135 13.04 4.24 4.11
N LYS A 136 12.38 5.33 3.70
CA LYS A 136 10.94 5.52 3.92
C LYS A 136 10.16 4.31 3.39
N GLY A 137 9.13 3.93 4.13
CA GLY A 137 8.34 2.73 3.85
C GLY A 137 8.85 1.45 4.51
N THR A 138 10.01 1.49 5.17
CA THR A 138 10.47 0.35 5.98
C THR A 138 9.55 0.14 7.18
N LEU A 139 9.24 -1.11 7.48
CA LEU A 139 8.44 -1.52 8.63
C LEU A 139 9.35 -2.02 9.75
N ILE A 140 9.35 -1.34 10.89
CA ILE A 140 10.12 -1.74 12.07
C ILE A 140 9.21 -2.55 12.98
N PRO A 141 9.44 -3.86 13.17
CA PRO A 141 8.63 -4.68 14.05
C PRO A 141 8.96 -4.42 15.51
N CYS A 142 7.94 -4.18 16.32
CA CYS A 142 8.07 -3.77 17.71
C CYS A 142 7.06 -4.52 18.59
N GLY A 143 7.49 -4.97 19.76
CA GLY A 143 6.59 -5.47 20.80
C GLY A 143 6.29 -4.38 21.82
N MET A 144 5.02 -4.15 22.13
CA MET A 144 4.61 -3.16 23.13
C MET A 144 5.19 -3.49 24.51
N ILE A 145 5.78 -2.50 25.19
CA ILE A 145 6.26 -2.68 26.57
C ILE A 145 5.14 -2.32 27.55
N ASN A 146 4.47 -1.18 27.34
CA ASN A 146 3.36 -0.74 28.16
C ASN A 146 2.01 -0.97 27.47
N GLU A 147 0.97 -1.10 28.30
CA GLU A 147 -0.42 -1.13 27.85
C GLU A 147 -0.82 0.24 27.28
N ILE A 148 -1.61 0.24 26.21
CA ILE A 148 -2.25 1.45 25.70
C ILE A 148 -3.71 1.45 26.17
N ASN A 149 -4.08 2.48 26.92
CA ASN A 149 -5.47 2.76 27.24
C ASN A 149 -5.84 4.16 26.74
N THR A 150 -6.74 4.24 25.76
CA THR A 150 -7.13 5.51 25.14
C THR A 150 -8.16 6.32 25.91
N THR A 151 -8.46 5.96 27.16
CA THR A 151 -9.24 6.81 28.07
C THR A 151 -8.50 8.12 28.36
N LEU A 152 -7.16 8.10 28.36
CA LEU A 152 -6.35 9.31 28.56
C LEU A 152 -5.18 9.34 27.55
N PRO A 153 -4.86 10.51 26.97
CA PRO A 153 -3.62 10.68 26.21
C PRO A 153 -2.39 10.39 27.04
N GLY A 154 -1.37 9.77 26.45
CA GLY A 154 -0.19 9.36 27.18
C GLY A 154 0.95 8.87 26.31
N MET A 155 2.07 8.58 26.97
CA MET A 155 3.28 8.07 26.34
C MET A 155 3.22 6.56 26.18
N VAL A 156 3.77 6.07 25.08
CA VAL A 156 3.86 4.64 24.77
C VAL A 156 5.28 4.28 24.39
N THR A 157 5.65 3.04 24.70
CA THR A 157 6.98 2.50 24.48
C THR A 157 6.88 1.11 23.90
N CYS A 158 7.72 0.81 22.93
CA CYS A 158 7.82 -0.52 22.38
C CYS A 158 9.29 -0.91 22.21
N ARG A 159 9.55 -2.21 22.18
CA ARG A 159 10.87 -2.79 21.96
C ARG A 159 10.95 -3.43 20.60
N VAL A 160 11.93 -3.03 19.80
CA VAL A 160 12.20 -3.59 18.48
C VAL A 160 12.52 -5.07 18.60
N SER A 161 11.78 -5.90 17.85
CA SER A 161 11.88 -7.37 17.95
C SER A 161 12.89 -7.96 16.98
N HIS A 162 13.17 -7.29 15.86
CA HIS A 162 14.09 -7.77 14.82
C HIS A 162 15.03 -6.66 14.36
N ASP A 163 16.20 -7.07 13.90
CA ASP A 163 17.19 -6.18 13.30
C ASP A 163 16.65 -5.56 12.00
N VAL A 164 16.78 -4.23 11.85
CA VAL A 164 16.40 -3.51 10.63
C VAL A 164 17.64 -3.01 9.92
N TYR A 165 17.67 -3.26 8.62
CA TYR A 165 18.81 -3.00 7.76
C TYR A 165 18.63 -1.71 6.95
N SER A 166 19.74 -1.21 6.41
CA SER A 166 19.79 -0.15 5.40
C SER A 166 18.91 -0.47 4.19
N ILE A 167 18.62 0.54 3.36
CA ILE A 167 17.84 0.36 2.12
C ILE A 167 18.47 -0.69 1.17
N ASN A 168 19.80 -0.85 1.21
CA ASN A 168 20.52 -1.87 0.45
C ASN A 168 20.56 -3.26 1.12
N GLY A 169 20.04 -3.39 2.35
CA GLY A 169 20.05 -4.62 3.14
C GLY A 169 21.42 -5.06 3.67
N LYS A 170 22.49 -4.27 3.47
CA LYS A 170 23.87 -4.68 3.78
C LYS A 170 24.29 -4.38 5.21
N VAL A 171 23.86 -3.23 5.75
CA VAL A 171 24.28 -2.76 7.08
C VAL A 171 23.08 -2.80 8.00
N ARG A 172 23.26 -3.33 9.21
CA ARG A 172 22.26 -3.25 10.28
C ARG A 172 22.35 -1.89 10.94
N LEU A 173 21.25 -1.14 10.95
CA LEU A 173 21.21 0.23 11.48
C LEU A 173 20.43 0.31 12.79
N ILE A 174 19.34 -0.45 12.88
CA ILE A 174 18.53 -0.56 14.10
C ILE A 174 18.67 -1.98 14.62
N ASP A 175 19.23 -2.10 15.82
CA ASP A 175 19.43 -3.38 16.46
C ASP A 175 18.15 -3.89 17.12
N LYS A 176 17.99 -5.21 17.14
CA LYS A 176 17.01 -5.86 18.00
C LYS A 176 17.20 -5.41 19.45
N GLY A 177 16.09 -5.14 20.12
CA GLY A 177 16.11 -4.66 21.50
C GLY A 177 16.22 -3.14 21.64
N ALA A 178 16.35 -2.39 20.54
CA ALA A 178 16.15 -0.94 20.53
C ALA A 178 14.77 -0.58 21.10
N VAL A 179 14.67 0.57 21.75
CA VAL A 179 13.43 1.05 22.38
C VAL A 179 12.91 2.23 21.58
N ALA A 180 11.66 2.15 21.12
CA ALA A 180 10.98 3.27 20.51
C ALA A 180 10.00 3.89 21.51
N GLU A 181 10.01 5.21 21.56
CA GLU A 181 9.17 6.05 22.41
C GLU A 181 8.20 6.80 21.49
N GLY A 182 6.93 6.82 21.88
CA GLY A 182 5.85 7.43 21.12
C GLY A 182 4.77 7.98 22.03
N GLU A 183 3.73 8.51 21.41
CA GLU A 183 2.60 9.12 22.09
C GLU A 183 1.28 8.73 21.43
N VAL A 184 0.24 8.73 22.24
CA VAL A 184 -1.16 8.62 21.83
C VAL A 184 -1.86 9.88 22.28
N THR A 185 -2.28 10.71 21.33
CA THR A 185 -2.89 12.02 21.60
C THR A 185 -4.41 12.02 21.47
N SER A 186 -4.96 11.09 20.68
CA SER A 186 -6.38 11.05 20.36
C SER A 186 -7.13 9.95 21.09
N ALA A 187 -8.32 10.28 21.60
CA ALA A 187 -9.30 9.28 22.01
C ALA A 187 -9.90 8.53 20.81
N LEU A 188 -10.37 7.30 21.05
CA LEU A 188 -11.04 6.48 20.03
C LEU A 188 -12.42 7.09 19.70
N GLN A 189 -12.73 7.25 18.41
CA GLN A 189 -14.06 7.67 17.98
C GLN A 189 -14.97 6.46 17.67
N TYR A 190 -16.28 6.67 17.65
CA TYR A 190 -17.23 5.63 17.25
C TYR A 190 -16.96 5.13 15.82
N GLY A 191 -17.13 3.83 15.62
CA GLY A 191 -16.82 3.16 14.35
C GLY A 191 -15.33 2.82 14.16
N GLN A 192 -14.43 3.43 14.93
CA GLN A 192 -13.01 3.09 14.88
C GLN A 192 -12.71 1.86 15.74
N LYS A 193 -11.81 0.99 15.24
CA LYS A 193 -11.30 -0.20 15.96
C LYS A 193 -9.77 -0.21 16.09
N ARG A 194 -9.16 0.94 15.83
CA ARG A 194 -7.73 1.17 15.82
C ARG A 194 -7.45 2.60 16.24
N ILE A 195 -6.31 2.81 16.88
CA ILE A 195 -5.86 4.14 17.29
C ILE A 195 -4.60 4.54 16.54
N PHE A 196 -4.40 5.84 16.41
CA PHE A 196 -3.18 6.39 15.86
C PHE A 196 -2.13 6.51 16.96
N VAL A 197 -0.97 5.90 16.74
CA VAL A 197 0.22 6.07 17.59
C VAL A 197 1.25 6.82 16.78
N ASN A 198 1.80 7.89 17.35
CA ASN A 198 2.92 8.60 16.74
C ASN A 198 4.21 8.18 17.45
N TRP A 199 5.13 7.52 16.73
CA TRP A 199 6.44 7.16 17.25
C TRP A 199 7.40 8.32 17.06
N LEU A 200 7.90 8.87 18.17
CA LEU A 200 8.66 10.10 18.20
C LEU A 200 10.16 9.82 18.05
N ARG A 201 10.68 8.87 18.83
CA ARG A 201 12.12 8.62 18.94
C ARG A 201 12.42 7.14 19.05
N LEU A 202 13.56 6.72 18.52
CA LEU A 202 14.11 5.39 18.66
C LEU A 202 15.51 5.47 19.27
N ARG A 203 15.77 4.61 20.25
CA ARG A 203 17.05 4.50 20.95
C ARG A 203 17.61 3.08 20.78
N ASN A 204 18.74 2.97 20.09
CA ASN A 204 19.49 1.73 20.01
C ASN A 204 20.12 1.37 21.36
N PRO A 205 20.41 0.08 21.61
CA PRO A 205 21.10 -0.35 22.82
C PRO A 205 22.50 0.28 22.99
N GLU A 206 23.14 0.69 21.91
CA GLU A 206 24.44 1.39 21.92
C GLU A 206 24.33 2.88 22.29
N GLY A 207 23.13 3.39 22.56
CA GLY A 207 22.90 4.80 22.93
C GLY A 207 22.67 5.74 21.74
N VAL A 208 22.70 5.24 20.51
CA VAL A 208 22.35 6.00 19.31
C VAL A 208 20.85 6.29 19.30
N THR A 209 20.48 7.57 19.18
CA THR A 209 19.07 8.00 19.15
C THR A 209 18.74 8.67 17.82
N ILE A 210 17.55 8.39 17.29
CA ILE A 210 17.03 9.02 16.08
C ILE A 210 15.55 9.36 16.23
N ASP A 211 15.15 10.52 15.71
CA ASP A 211 13.74 10.92 15.72
C ASP A 211 13.02 10.30 14.52
N LEU A 212 11.97 9.52 14.79
CA LEU A 212 11.22 8.77 13.79
C LEU A 212 10.09 9.60 13.18
N LEU A 213 9.34 10.33 14.02
CA LEU A 213 8.11 11.05 13.66
C LEU A 213 7.24 10.24 12.67
N SER A 214 6.95 9.00 13.06
CA SER A 214 6.45 7.94 12.17
C SER A 214 5.21 7.27 12.76
N PRO A 215 4.18 6.96 11.94
CA PRO A 215 2.96 6.36 12.43
C PRO A 215 3.12 4.89 12.78
N GLY A 216 2.38 4.46 13.81
CA GLY A 216 2.20 3.05 14.16
C GLY A 216 1.25 2.34 13.21
N THR A 217 1.55 1.07 12.93
CA THR A 217 0.79 0.19 12.06
C THR A 217 0.56 -1.17 12.70
N THR A 218 -0.36 -1.96 12.13
CA THR A 218 -0.58 -3.35 12.49
C THR A 218 0.60 -4.23 12.06
N PRO A 219 0.70 -5.48 12.54
CA PRO A 219 1.71 -6.44 12.07
C PRO A 219 1.73 -6.71 10.56
N LEU A 220 0.69 -6.30 9.83
CA LEU A 220 0.60 -6.43 8.37
C LEU A 220 0.72 -5.07 7.65
N GLY A 221 1.18 -4.02 8.35
CA GLY A 221 1.36 -2.68 7.77
C GLY A 221 0.07 -1.87 7.60
N GLY A 222 -1.05 -2.32 8.17
CA GLY A 222 -2.30 -1.54 8.17
C GLY A 222 -2.20 -0.32 9.08
N SER A 223 -2.78 0.81 8.67
CA SER A 223 -2.75 2.04 9.48
C SER A 223 -3.38 1.84 10.88
N GLY A 224 -2.71 2.40 11.88
CA GLY A 224 -3.10 2.39 13.28
C GLY A 224 -2.83 1.07 13.99
N VAL A 225 -2.85 1.13 15.32
CA VAL A 225 -2.68 -0.04 16.20
C VAL A 225 -4.06 -0.60 16.54
N LYS A 226 -4.24 -1.91 16.34
CA LYS A 226 -5.48 -2.61 16.68
C LYS A 226 -5.48 -2.97 18.16
N GLY A 227 -6.64 -2.83 18.80
CA GLY A 227 -6.85 -3.25 20.18
C GLY A 227 -8.27 -3.73 20.43
N LYS A 228 -8.56 -4.06 21.69
CA LYS A 228 -9.90 -4.41 22.17
C LYS A 228 -10.67 -3.12 22.43
N VAL A 229 -11.83 -2.97 21.80
CA VAL A 229 -12.70 -1.81 21.98
C VAL A 229 -13.72 -2.09 23.08
N ASN A 230 -13.81 -1.20 24.06
CA ASN A 230 -14.91 -1.15 25.01
C ASN A 230 -15.83 0.00 24.64
N THR A 231 -17.06 -0.31 24.26
CA THR A 231 -18.08 0.68 23.91
C THR A 231 -18.80 1.26 25.13
N HIS A 232 -18.51 0.75 26.33
CA HIS A 232 -19.15 1.12 27.59
C HIS A 232 -20.69 1.06 27.51
N PHE A 233 -21.24 0.08 26.77
CA PHE A 233 -22.67 -0.01 26.48
C PHE A 233 -23.55 0.04 27.74
N TRP A 234 -23.23 -0.75 28.77
CA TRP A 234 -24.00 -0.77 30.01
C TRP A 234 -23.89 0.52 30.81
N ALA A 235 -22.72 1.16 30.83
CA ALA A 235 -22.56 2.47 31.48
C ALA A 235 -23.29 3.59 30.71
N ARG A 236 -23.55 3.41 29.41
CA ARG A 236 -24.25 4.37 28.56
C ARG A 236 -25.76 4.22 28.61
N PHE A 237 -26.23 2.99 28.46
CA PHE A 237 -27.65 2.70 28.29
C PHE A 237 -28.29 2.02 29.49
N GLY A 238 -27.52 1.58 30.49
CA GLY A 238 -28.03 0.88 31.66
C GLY A 238 -29.10 1.69 32.41
N ASP A 239 -28.82 2.96 32.68
CA ASP A 239 -29.75 3.83 33.41
C ASP A 239 -31.03 4.11 32.61
N ALA A 240 -30.88 4.39 31.31
CA ALA A 240 -32.03 4.64 30.42
C ALA A 240 -32.91 3.40 30.27
N ILE A 241 -32.31 2.22 30.16
CA ILE A 241 -33.03 0.94 30.11
C ILE A 241 -33.75 0.70 31.45
N MET A 242 -33.11 0.97 32.59
CA MET A 242 -33.73 0.82 33.91
C MET A 242 -34.93 1.75 34.09
N VAL A 243 -34.81 3.02 33.71
CA VAL A 243 -35.93 3.99 33.75
C VAL A 243 -37.06 3.58 32.80
N SER A 244 -36.73 3.08 31.60
CA SER A 244 -37.73 2.57 30.65
C SER A 244 -38.52 1.39 31.23
N ILE A 245 -37.84 0.44 31.89
CA ILE A 245 -38.50 -0.69 32.56
C ILE A 245 -39.39 -0.21 33.70
N ILE A 246 -38.91 0.70 34.56
CA ILE A 246 -39.69 1.24 35.68
C ILE A 246 -40.92 2.00 35.17
N THR A 247 -40.78 2.79 34.10
CA THR A 247 -41.88 3.55 33.51
C THR A 247 -42.91 2.62 32.87
N ASN A 248 -42.46 1.62 32.11
CA ASN A 248 -43.35 0.65 31.45
C ASN A 248 -44.07 -0.24 32.46
N VAL A 249 -43.37 -0.78 33.46
CA VAL A 249 -43.98 -1.60 34.53
C VAL A 249 -44.89 -0.74 35.41
N GLY A 250 -44.46 0.47 35.76
CA GLY A 250 -45.27 1.42 36.53
C GLY A 250 -46.58 1.78 35.83
N GLN A 251 -46.53 2.09 34.53
CA GLN A 251 -47.74 2.35 33.75
C GLN A 251 -48.63 1.12 33.61
N MET A 252 -48.07 -0.07 33.35
CA MET A 252 -48.87 -1.30 33.31
C MET A 252 -49.52 -1.62 34.65
N MET A 253 -48.83 -1.40 35.77
CA MET A 253 -49.38 -1.59 37.12
C MET A 253 -50.49 -0.58 37.43
N VAL A 254 -50.31 0.69 37.07
CA VAL A 254 -51.37 1.71 37.21
C VAL A 254 -52.58 1.34 36.37
N GLN A 255 -52.40 0.91 35.12
CA GLN A 255 -53.49 0.44 34.25
C GLN A 255 -54.18 -0.81 34.80
N ALA A 256 -53.44 -1.78 35.34
CA ALA A 256 -54.02 -2.97 35.95
C ALA A 256 -54.87 -2.60 37.18
N ILE A 257 -54.41 -1.69 38.04
CA ILE A 257 -55.13 -1.22 39.21
C ILE A 257 -56.38 -0.41 38.82
N THR A 258 -56.29 0.50 37.84
CA THR A 258 -57.46 1.26 37.38
C THR A 258 -58.48 0.36 36.70
N ASN A 259 -58.07 -0.63 35.89
CA ASN A 259 -59.00 -1.59 35.30
C ASN A 259 -59.69 -2.47 36.35
N LEU A 260 -59.00 -2.83 37.42
CA LEU A 260 -59.56 -3.63 38.52
C LEU A 260 -60.44 -2.79 39.46
N ALA A 261 -60.16 -1.49 39.59
CA ALA A 261 -60.96 -0.54 40.38
C ALA A 261 -62.17 0.04 39.61
N SER A 262 -62.20 -0.07 38.28
CA SER A 262 -63.29 0.43 37.44
C SER A 262 -64.47 -0.56 37.42
N LYS A 263 -65.52 -0.26 38.18
CA LYS A 263 -66.84 -0.92 38.06
C LYS A 263 -67.51 -0.55 36.73
N PRO A 264 -68.38 -1.40 36.15
CA PRO A 264 -69.06 -1.10 34.89
C PRO A 264 -69.93 0.16 35.06
N GLY A 265 -69.51 1.28 34.46
CA GLY A 265 -70.30 2.52 34.43
C GLY A 265 -69.68 3.77 35.07
N THR A 266 -68.42 3.76 35.51
CA THR A 266 -67.75 4.99 36.00
C THR A 266 -66.35 5.12 35.42
N THR A 267 -66.19 6.17 34.59
CA THR A 267 -64.97 6.78 34.05
C THR A 267 -63.75 5.86 33.94
N SER A 268 -63.60 5.21 32.78
CA SER A 268 -62.32 4.64 32.37
C SER A 268 -61.28 5.76 32.31
N ILE A 269 -60.26 5.69 33.15
CA ILE A 269 -59.01 6.42 32.91
C ILE A 269 -58.37 5.73 31.71
N SER A 270 -58.73 6.21 30.53
CA SER A 270 -58.03 5.94 29.29
C SER A 270 -56.69 6.65 29.42
N THR A 271 -55.66 5.99 29.94
CA THR A 271 -54.28 6.40 29.65
C THR A 271 -54.11 6.18 28.15
N SER A 272 -54.39 7.23 27.39
CA SER A 272 -54.31 7.26 25.94
C SER A 272 -52.95 6.74 25.51
N SER A 273 -52.94 5.96 24.42
CA SER A 273 -51.74 5.55 23.68
C SER A 273 -50.88 6.74 23.21
N ASP A 274 -51.32 7.98 23.44
CA ASP A 274 -50.58 9.22 23.24
C ASP A 274 -49.45 9.42 24.27
N ASP A 275 -49.59 8.93 25.51
CA ASP A 275 -48.53 9.04 26.52
C ASP A 275 -47.34 8.11 26.22
N THR A 276 -47.59 6.95 25.59
CA THR A 276 -46.52 6.07 25.11
C THR A 276 -45.65 6.74 24.03
N ASN A 277 -46.22 7.58 23.17
CA ASN A 277 -45.44 8.36 22.20
C ASN A 277 -44.55 9.42 22.88
N SER A 278 -45.01 9.99 24.00
CA SER A 278 -44.22 10.95 24.78
C SER A 278 -43.03 10.29 25.50
N VAL A 279 -43.22 9.06 26.01
CA VAL A 279 -42.16 8.27 26.66
C VAL A 279 -41.14 7.79 25.63
N VAL A 280 -41.58 7.30 24.47
CA VAL A 280 -40.67 6.93 23.37
C VAL A 280 -39.86 8.14 22.92
N GLY A 281 -40.49 9.31 22.73
CA GLY A 281 -39.80 10.55 22.39
C GLY A 281 -38.81 11.06 23.47
N GLN A 282 -39.08 10.80 24.75
CA GLN A 282 -38.13 11.09 25.83
C GLN A 282 -36.97 10.10 25.86
N VAL A 283 -37.24 8.82 25.66
CA VAL A 283 -36.22 7.76 25.58
C VAL A 283 -35.30 7.99 24.37
N GLU A 284 -35.84 8.39 23.22
CA GLU A 284 -35.04 8.77 22.05
C GLU A 284 -34.10 9.94 22.35
N LYS A 285 -34.61 11.01 22.98
CA LYS A 285 -33.78 12.16 23.37
C LYS A 285 -32.70 11.79 24.38
N ILE A 286 -33.00 10.89 25.33
CA ILE A 286 -32.03 10.37 26.30
C ILE A 286 -30.98 9.52 25.59
N ILE A 287 -31.37 8.63 24.68
CA ILE A 287 -30.45 7.80 23.88
C ILE A 287 -29.51 8.67 23.05
N LEU A 288 -30.01 9.75 22.43
CA LEU A 288 -29.19 10.69 21.66
C LEU A 288 -28.29 11.56 22.55
N ALA A 289 -28.75 11.97 23.74
CA ALA A 289 -27.90 12.72 24.68
C ALA A 289 -26.78 11.82 25.26
N GLN A 290 -27.10 10.58 25.60
CA GLN A 290 -26.16 9.64 26.22
C GLN A 290 -25.21 8.99 25.22
N THR A 291 -25.59 8.92 23.92
CA THR A 291 -24.65 8.46 22.90
C THR A 291 -23.46 9.39 22.77
N SER A 292 -23.61 10.68 23.08
CA SER A 292 -22.51 11.65 22.96
C SER A 292 -21.60 11.75 24.19
N ASN A 293 -22.02 11.27 25.37
CA ASN A 293 -21.35 11.62 26.64
C ASN A 293 -20.21 10.66 27.05
N VAL A 294 -20.25 9.39 26.64
CA VAL A 294 -19.26 8.38 27.09
C VAL A 294 -18.47 7.83 25.90
N PRO A 295 -17.25 8.34 25.64
CA PRO A 295 -16.46 7.89 24.52
C PRO A 295 -16.08 6.39 24.66
N PRO A 296 -15.95 5.67 23.55
CA PRO A 296 -15.42 4.31 23.59
C PRO A 296 -13.93 4.36 23.95
N SER A 297 -13.43 3.33 24.64
CA SER A 297 -11.99 3.19 24.90
C SER A 297 -11.43 2.00 24.12
N LEU A 298 -10.13 2.07 23.81
CA LEU A 298 -9.38 1.00 23.19
C LEU A 298 -8.24 0.59 24.11
N TYR A 299 -8.10 -0.72 24.28
CA TYR A 299 -7.06 -1.36 25.06
C TYR A 299 -6.13 -2.17 24.15
N VAL A 300 -4.84 -1.89 24.21
CA VAL A 300 -3.78 -2.71 23.57
C VAL A 300 -2.94 -3.29 24.69
N GLN A 301 -2.76 -4.62 24.70
CA GLN A 301 -2.06 -5.28 25.79
C GLN A 301 -0.55 -5.11 25.64
N GLN A 302 0.16 -5.17 26.77
CA GLN A 302 1.61 -5.34 26.75
C GLN A 302 1.99 -6.61 26.00
N GLY A 303 3.10 -6.55 25.27
CA GLY A 303 3.57 -7.64 24.42
C GLY A 303 2.85 -7.76 23.07
N ASP A 304 1.80 -6.98 22.81
CA ASP A 304 1.17 -6.97 21.49
C ASP A 304 2.20 -6.54 20.42
N MET A 305 2.19 -7.25 19.30
CA MET A 305 3.03 -6.94 18.16
C MET A 305 2.43 -5.75 17.41
N VAL A 306 3.25 -4.71 17.24
CA VAL A 306 2.96 -3.54 16.43
C VAL A 306 4.09 -3.33 15.44
N GLN A 307 3.85 -2.50 14.43
CA GLN A 307 4.90 -2.08 13.53
C GLN A 307 4.98 -0.56 13.50
N ILE A 308 6.16 -0.05 13.20
CA ILE A 308 6.37 1.38 12.95
C ILE A 308 6.62 1.52 11.46
N TYR A 309 5.78 2.31 10.79
CA TYR A 309 5.99 2.63 9.38
C TYR A 309 6.88 3.86 9.28
N VAL A 310 8.09 3.68 8.77
CA VAL A 310 9.06 4.76 8.62
C VAL A 310 8.57 5.77 7.57
N ALA A 311 8.15 6.95 8.02
CA ALA A 311 7.56 7.97 7.14
C ALA A 311 8.59 8.83 6.39
N ARG A 312 9.85 8.78 6.79
CA ARG A 312 10.96 9.60 6.27
C ARG A 312 12.24 8.80 6.22
N ASP A 313 13.14 9.16 5.32
CA ASP A 313 14.45 8.52 5.25
C ASP A 313 15.25 8.84 6.52
N LEU A 314 15.80 7.81 7.16
CA LEU A 314 16.58 7.92 8.39
C LEU A 314 18.06 7.72 8.06
N ASP A 315 18.83 8.80 8.09
CA ASP A 315 20.27 8.79 7.79
C ASP A 315 21.10 8.59 9.07
N PHE A 316 21.94 7.56 9.07
CA PHE A 316 22.86 7.24 10.16
C PHE A 316 24.33 7.52 9.81
N SER A 317 24.60 8.18 8.68
CA SER A 317 25.96 8.43 8.19
C SER A 317 26.83 9.28 9.11
N SER A 318 26.23 10.07 10.01
CA SER A 318 26.95 10.87 11.00
C SER A 318 27.43 10.06 12.21
N VAL A 319 26.88 8.87 12.44
CA VAL A 319 27.15 8.06 13.65
C VAL A 319 27.89 6.77 13.31
N TYR A 320 27.48 6.07 12.24
CA TYR A 320 28.11 4.82 11.83
C TYR A 320 29.10 5.06 10.70
N THR A 321 30.26 4.39 10.79
CA THR A 321 31.24 4.30 9.71
C THR A 321 31.49 2.84 9.35
N LEU A 322 31.81 2.58 8.09
CA LEU A 322 32.17 1.25 7.62
C LEU A 322 33.69 1.12 7.65
N THR A 323 34.19 0.11 8.35
CA THR A 323 35.62 -0.21 8.38
C THR A 323 35.81 -1.62 7.83
N ASP A 324 36.75 -1.78 6.90
CA ASP A 324 37.11 -3.09 6.37
C ASP A 324 37.86 -3.90 7.44
N ARG A 325 37.61 -5.20 7.51
CA ARG A 325 38.07 -6.04 8.62
C ARG A 325 39.36 -6.79 8.29
#